data_AF-A0A915NCV0-F1
#
_entry.id   AF-A0A915NCV0-F1
#
_cell.length_a   1.000
_cell.length_b   1.000
_cell.length_c   1.000
_cell.angle_alpha   90.00
_cell.angle_beta   90.00
_cell.angle_gamma   90.00
#
_symmetry.space_group_name_H-M   'P 1'
#
loop_
_entity.id
_entity.type
_entity.pdbx_description
1 polymer ?
#
loop_
_entity_poly.entity_id
_entity_poly.type
_entity_poly.pdbx_seq_one_letter_code
_entity_poly.pdbx_strand_id
1 'polypeptide(L)'
;MLQVKRDFQLRKLSLSVANYGGHGLVIHRDSKENNPETPFKFAQKNLKKIESLLANFPEGHKQAALLSVLDLGQRQNRWLILYVIHEENI
;
A
#
# COMPACT_ATOMS: atom_id res chain seq x y z
N MET A 1 -26.09 -53.04 21.54
CA MET A 1 -25.86 -51.67 22.07
C MET A 1 -24.37 -51.39 21.96
N LEU A 2 -23.92 -50.59 20.99
CA LEU A 2 -22.51 -50.24 20.81
C LEU A 2 -22.37 -48.72 20.97
N GLN A 3 -21.70 -48.28 22.04
CA GLN A 3 -21.41 -46.88 22.30
C GLN A 3 -20.19 -46.45 21.48
N VAL A 4 -20.41 -45.61 20.47
CA VAL A 4 -19.35 -44.91 19.73
C VAL A 4 -18.91 -43.70 20.57
N LYS A 5 -17.70 -43.76 21.16
CA LYS A 5 -17.07 -42.58 21.75
C LYS A 5 -16.56 -41.67 20.63
N ARG A 6 -17.24 -40.53 20.41
CA ARG A 6 -16.72 -39.45 19.58
C ARG A 6 -15.89 -38.55 20.48
N ASP A 7 -14.57 -38.71 20.43
CA ASP A 7 -13.64 -37.78 21.05
C ASP A 7 -13.69 -36.46 20.26
N PHE A 8 -14.40 -35.47 20.81
CA PHE A 8 -14.48 -34.14 20.25
C PHE A 8 -13.15 -33.41 20.49
N GLN A 9 -12.26 -33.39 19.51
CA GLN A 9 -11.09 -32.50 19.56
C GLN A 9 -11.54 -31.05 19.36
N LEU A 10 -11.63 -30.30 20.46
CA LEU A 10 -11.87 -28.86 20.43
C LEU A 10 -10.59 -28.14 20.02
N ARG A 11 -10.60 -27.49 18.84
CA ARG A 11 -9.53 -26.56 18.46
C ARG A 11 -9.52 -25.37 19.42
N LYS A 12 -8.39 -25.12 20.07
CA LYS A 12 -8.19 -23.92 20.91
C LYS A 12 -8.23 -22.67 20.03
N LEU A 13 -9.02 -21.67 20.44
CA LEU A 13 -9.07 -20.38 19.77
C LEU A 13 -7.74 -19.64 19.97
N SER A 14 -7.21 -19.03 18.90
CA SER A 14 -6.03 -18.17 18.97
C SER A 14 -6.38 -16.89 19.73
N LEU A 15 -5.79 -16.69 20.92
CA LEU A 15 -5.92 -15.48 21.73
C LEU A 15 -4.77 -14.54 21.40
N SER A 16 -4.82 -13.85 20.25
CA SER A 16 -3.89 -12.75 19.98
C SER A 16 -4.30 -11.51 20.77
N VAL A 17 -3.35 -10.83 21.40
CA VAL A 17 -3.56 -9.53 22.06
C VAL A 17 -4.06 -8.51 21.04
N ALA A 18 -5.01 -7.65 21.43
CA ALA A 18 -5.46 -6.54 20.61
C ALA A 18 -4.27 -5.62 20.29
N ASN A 19 -3.88 -5.54 19.01
CA ASN A 19 -2.86 -4.62 18.57
C ASN A 19 -3.45 -3.20 18.57
N TYR A 20 -3.15 -2.39 19.58
CA TYR A 20 -3.44 -0.94 19.60
C TYR A 20 -2.50 -0.19 18.64
N GLY A 21 -2.40 -0.64 17.40
CA GLY A 21 -1.61 0.00 16.35
C GLY A 21 -2.34 1.24 15.84
N GLY A 22 -2.30 2.35 16.58
CA GLY A 22 -3.06 3.55 16.22
C GLY A 22 -2.65 4.83 16.94
N HIS A 23 -1.36 5.16 16.98
CA HIS A 23 -0.89 6.52 17.29
C HIS A 23 -0.51 7.32 16.04
N GLY A 24 -1.20 7.08 14.92
CA GLY A 24 -0.98 7.80 13.66
C GLY A 24 -2.16 8.71 13.35
N LEU A 25 -1.89 10.01 13.19
CA LEU A 25 -2.86 10.93 12.59
C LEU A 25 -3.20 10.44 11.18
N VAL A 26 -4.48 10.20 10.90
CA VAL A 26 -4.96 9.76 9.56
C VAL A 26 -5.14 10.96 8.61
N ILE A 27 -5.00 12.18 9.15
CA ILE A 27 -5.01 13.43 8.38
C ILE A 27 -3.58 13.88 8.09
N HIS A 28 -3.32 14.26 6.84
CA HIS A 28 -2.06 14.91 6.48
C HIS A 28 -2.01 16.32 7.11
N ARG A 29 -0.81 16.73 7.53
CA ARG A 29 -0.51 18.09 7.99
C ARG A 29 0.73 18.55 7.27
N ASP A 30 0.64 19.72 6.65
CA ASP A 30 1.78 20.27 5.91
C ASP A 30 2.97 20.51 6.83
N SER A 31 4.13 20.17 6.31
CA SER A 31 5.43 20.46 6.91
C SER A 31 6.33 21.11 5.88
N LYS A 32 7.48 21.64 6.31
CA LYS A 32 8.46 22.26 5.39
C LYS A 32 8.93 21.30 4.29
N GLU A 33 8.97 19.99 4.57
CA GLU A 33 9.48 18.96 3.65
C GLU A 33 8.37 18.14 2.96
N ASN A 34 7.14 18.19 3.46
CA ASN A 34 5.98 17.45 2.95
C ASN A 34 4.77 18.39 2.85
N ASN A 35 4.63 19.01 1.70
CA ASN A 35 3.57 19.94 1.30
C ASN A 35 3.28 19.75 -0.20
N PRO A 36 2.11 20.19 -0.71
CA PRO A 36 1.76 20.01 -2.12
C PRO A 36 2.63 20.81 -3.10
N GLU A 37 3.37 21.82 -2.63
CA GLU A 37 4.21 22.68 -3.47
C GLU A 37 5.61 22.09 -3.73
N THR A 38 6.01 21.08 -2.97
CA THR A 38 7.33 20.45 -3.12
C THR A 38 7.35 19.55 -4.36
N PRO A 39 8.18 19.86 -5.38
CA PRO A 39 8.20 19.08 -6.60
C PRO A 39 8.86 17.71 -6.37
N PHE A 40 8.20 16.66 -6.80
CA PHE A 40 8.76 15.32 -6.95
C PHE A 40 8.77 14.93 -8.40
N LYS A 41 9.75 14.09 -8.74
CA LYS A 41 9.86 13.53 -10.06
C LYS A 41 10.46 12.15 -9.98
N PHE A 42 9.83 11.20 -10.67
CA PHE A 42 10.43 9.88 -10.82
C PHE A 42 11.77 9.96 -11.57
N ALA A 43 12.76 9.21 -11.09
CA ALA A 43 14.01 9.04 -11.82
C ALA A 43 13.73 8.36 -13.18
N GLN A 44 14.53 8.66 -14.21
CA GLN A 44 14.34 8.11 -15.57
C GLN A 44 14.25 6.58 -15.61
N LYS A 45 14.98 5.90 -14.72
CA LYS A 45 14.93 4.43 -14.55
C LYS A 45 13.55 3.95 -14.08
N ASN A 46 12.89 4.70 -13.22
CA ASN A 46 11.59 4.36 -12.66
C ASN A 46 10.47 4.70 -13.64
N LEU A 47 10.59 5.79 -14.43
CA LEU A 47 9.65 6.09 -15.51
C LEU A 47 9.51 4.93 -16.52
N LYS A 48 10.64 4.36 -16.97
CA LYS A 48 10.62 3.18 -17.85
C LYS A 48 9.92 1.96 -17.22
N LYS A 49 10.04 1.80 -15.90
CA LYS A 49 9.34 0.73 -15.19
C LYS A 49 7.85 1.01 -15.13
N ILE A 50 7.45 2.25 -14.85
CA ILE A 50 6.05 2.67 -14.82
C ILE A 50 5.40 2.41 -16.18
N GLU A 51 6.05 2.79 -17.29
CA GLU A 51 5.57 2.50 -18.65
C GLU A 51 5.34 1.00 -18.87
N SER A 52 6.31 0.15 -18.52
CA SER A 52 6.16 -1.30 -18.62
C SER A 52 5.07 -1.87 -17.72
N LEU A 53 4.82 -1.23 -16.58
CA LEU A 53 3.84 -1.66 -15.59
C LEU A 53 2.43 -1.30 -16.03
N LEU A 54 2.25 -0.10 -16.59
CA LEU A 54 1.00 0.34 -17.20
C LEU A 54 0.61 -0.53 -18.41
N ALA A 55 1.58 -1.00 -19.18
CA ALA A 55 1.34 -1.90 -20.32
C ALA A 55 0.75 -3.27 -19.91
N ASN A 56 0.88 -3.68 -18.65
CA ASN A 56 0.28 -4.92 -18.15
C ASN A 56 -1.23 -4.82 -17.90
N PHE A 57 -1.78 -3.59 -17.86
CA PHE A 57 -3.18 -3.35 -17.59
C PHE A 57 -3.91 -2.92 -18.86
N PRO A 58 -5.14 -3.40 -19.09
CA PRO A 58 -5.92 -2.99 -20.25
C PRO A 58 -6.27 -1.50 -20.18
N GLU A 59 -6.52 -0.92 -21.35
CA GLU A 59 -6.94 0.47 -21.47
C GLU A 59 -8.21 0.74 -20.65
N GLY A 60 -8.26 1.87 -19.93
CA GLY A 60 -9.31 2.19 -18.97
C GLY A 60 -9.12 1.63 -17.55
N HIS A 61 -8.17 0.71 -17.33
CA HIS A 61 -7.89 0.14 -15.99
C HIS A 61 -6.48 0.48 -15.47
N LYS A 62 -5.89 1.56 -15.98
CA LYS A 62 -4.55 2.04 -15.55
C LYS A 62 -4.49 2.39 -14.07
N GLN A 63 -5.63 2.71 -13.44
CA GLN A 63 -5.74 2.91 -11.98
C GLN A 63 -5.30 1.67 -11.17
N ALA A 64 -5.38 0.46 -11.73
CA ALA A 64 -4.88 -0.74 -11.06
C ALA A 64 -3.34 -0.73 -10.87
N ALA A 65 -2.62 0.05 -11.68
CA ALA A 65 -1.18 0.25 -11.54
C ALA A 65 -0.81 1.16 -10.37
N LEU A 66 -1.76 1.93 -9.82
CA LEU A 66 -1.52 2.99 -8.84
C LEU A 66 -0.74 2.48 -7.61
N LEU A 67 -1.12 1.33 -7.04
CA LEU A 67 -0.42 0.76 -5.91
C LEU A 67 1.05 0.43 -6.23
N SER A 68 1.31 -0.04 -7.45
CA SER A 68 2.67 -0.40 -7.88
C SER A 68 3.52 0.84 -8.19
N VAL A 69 2.91 1.89 -8.75
CA VAL A 69 3.56 3.19 -8.98
C VAL A 69 3.91 3.85 -7.64
N LEU A 70 2.99 3.81 -6.67
CA LEU A 70 3.25 4.28 -5.31
C LEU A 70 4.39 3.51 -4.64
N ASP A 71 4.44 2.19 -4.76
CA ASP A 71 5.56 1.39 -4.23
C ASP A 71 6.91 1.82 -4.83
N LEU A 72 6.96 2.13 -6.14
CA LEU A 72 8.17 2.67 -6.77
C LEU A 72 8.54 4.05 -6.21
N GLY A 73 7.55 4.91 -5.96
CA GLY A 73 7.75 6.23 -5.34
C GLY A 73 8.32 6.11 -3.93
N GLN A 74 7.75 5.20 -3.13
CA GLN A 74 8.24 4.89 -1.78
C GLN A 74 9.68 4.38 -1.79
N ARG A 75 10.03 3.50 -2.73
CA ARG A 75 11.42 3.00 -2.87
C ARG A 75 12.40 4.10 -3.27
N GLN A 76 11.97 5.07 -4.07
CA GLN A 76 12.81 6.20 -4.47
C GLN A 76 13.03 7.17 -3.30
N ASN A 77 11.98 7.52 -2.57
CA ASN A 77 12.02 8.59 -1.57
C ASN A 77 12.13 8.08 -0.11
N ARG A 78 12.30 6.76 0.08
CA ARG A 78 12.23 5.99 1.34
C ARG A 78 10.90 6.04 2.09
N TRP A 79 10.21 7.18 2.06
CA TRP A 79 8.89 7.40 2.65
C TRP A 79 7.92 7.96 1.61
N LEU A 80 6.64 7.62 1.70
CA LEU A 80 5.60 8.16 0.82
C LEU A 80 5.22 9.57 1.28
N ILE A 81 5.39 10.54 0.38
CA ILE A 81 5.21 11.97 0.64
C ILE A 81 4.06 12.47 -0.26
N LEU A 82 3.26 13.45 0.19
CA LEU A 82 1.95 13.80 -0.41
C LEU A 82 2.02 14.07 -1.92
N TYR A 83 3.08 14.73 -2.38
CA TYR A 83 3.26 15.12 -3.77
C TYR A 83 3.44 13.96 -4.76
N VAL A 84 3.78 12.74 -4.30
CA VAL A 84 3.90 11.55 -5.17
C VAL A 84 2.53 11.20 -5.77
N ILE A 85 1.45 11.52 -5.05
CA ILE A 85 0.07 11.25 -5.48
C ILE A 85 -0.42 12.31 -6.47
N HIS A 86 0.08 13.56 -6.36
CA HIS A 86 -0.36 14.67 -7.21
C HIS A 86 0.30 14.70 -8.61
N GLU A 87 1.50 14.13 -8.76
CA GLU A 87 2.22 14.10 -10.05
C GLU A 87 1.51 13.19 -11.08
N GLU A 88 0.91 12.08 -10.62
CA GLU A 88 0.31 11.06 -11.47
C GLU A 88 -1.19 11.31 -11.61
N ASN A 89 -1.55 12.19 -12.55
CA ASN A 89 -2.94 12.37 -13.00
C ASN A 89 -3.37 11.15 -13.83
N ILE A 90 -3.69 10.04 -13.15
CA ILE A 90 -4.31 8.82 -13.72
C ILE A 90 -5.81 9.02 -13.87
#